data_AF-A0A9Q4KYU1-F1
#
_entry.id   AF-A0A9Q4KYU1-F1
#
_cell.length_a   1.000
_cell.length_b   1.000
_cell.length_c   1.000
_cell.angle_alpha   90.00
_cell.angle_beta   90.00
_cell.angle_gamma   90.00
#
_symmetry.space_group_name_H-M   'P 1'
#
loop_
_entity.id
_entity.type
_entity.pdbx_description
1 polymer ?
#
loop_
_entity_poly.entity_id
_entity_poly.type
_entity_poly.pdbx_seq_one_letter_code
_entity_poly.pdbx_strand_id
1 'polypeptide(L)' 'MGSQITHELSRCRNCGFEAPGGDDEWRRIEVPKLGRMTQCPDCESTDVITSR' A
#
# COMPACT_ATOMS: atom_id res chain seq x y z
N MET A 1 5.86 -13.19 23.91
CA MET A 1 6.74 -12.82 22.78
C MET A 1 5.92 -11.99 21.81
N GLY A 2 6.30 -10.74 21.58
CA GLY A 2 5.56 -9.82 20.68
C GLY A 2 5.63 -10.32 19.24
N SER A 3 4.47 -10.46 18.61
CA SER A 3 4.34 -10.79 17.20
C SER A 3 5.19 -9.80 16.40
N GLN A 4 6.19 -10.33 15.70
CA GLN A 4 6.96 -9.58 14.74
C GLN A 4 5.97 -9.15 13.65
N ILE A 5 5.50 -7.91 13.71
CA ILE A 5 4.92 -7.27 12.54
C ILE A 5 6.13 -7.02 11.66
N THR A 6 6.51 -8.01 10.87
CA THR A 6 7.29 -7.73 9.67
C THR A 6 6.36 -6.83 8.88
N HIS A 7 6.55 -5.52 8.93
CA HIS A 7 5.85 -4.60 8.05
C HIS A 7 6.26 -5.03 6.64
N GLU A 8 5.47 -5.92 6.03
CA GLU A 8 5.74 -6.47 4.72
C GLU A 8 5.78 -5.27 3.77
N LEU A 9 7.00 -4.94 3.32
CA LEU A 9 7.24 -3.74 2.54
C LEU A 9 6.40 -3.87 1.27
N SER A 10 5.52 -2.90 1.12
CA SER A 10 4.72 -2.73 -0.07
C SER A 10 5.51 -1.85 -1.03
N ARG A 11 5.46 -2.17 -2.31
CA ARG A 11 6.05 -1.34 -3.35
C ARG A 11 5.04 -1.08 -4.46
N CYS A 12 4.97 0.16 -4.93
CA CYS A 12 4.21 0.50 -6.10
C CYS A 12 4.94 -0.01 -7.35
N ARG A 13 4.24 -0.80 -8.17
CA ARG A 13 4.79 -1.34 -9.42
C ARG A 13 5.02 -0.25 -10.47
N ASN A 14 4.29 0.86 -10.36
CA ASN A 14 4.25 1.91 -11.38
C ASN A 14 5.41 2.91 -11.23
N CYS A 15 5.59 3.50 -10.03
CA CYS A 15 6.67 4.45 -9.77
C CYS A 15 7.84 3.88 -8.94
N GLY A 16 7.64 2.76 -8.25
CA GLY A 16 8.65 2.16 -7.37
C GLY A 16 8.62 2.64 -5.91
N PHE A 17 7.64 3.44 -5.50
CA PHE A 17 7.45 3.88 -4.11
C PHE A 17 7.39 2.68 -3.16
N GLU A 18 8.25 2.63 -2.14
CA GLU A 18 8.30 1.55 -1.16
C GLU A 18 7.95 2.08 0.22
N ALA A 19 6.95 1.48 0.84
CA ALA A 19 6.51 1.81 2.18
C ALA A 19 5.98 0.57 2.89
N PRO A 20 6.06 0.51 4.22
CA PRO A 20 5.39 -0.50 5.03
C PRO A 20 3.95 -0.81 4.60
N GLY A 21 3.64 -2.10 4.42
CA GLY A 21 2.29 -2.54 4.06
C GLY A 21 1.34 -2.44 5.23
N GLY A 22 0.28 -1.65 5.07
CA GLY A 22 -0.77 -1.45 6.09
C GLY A 22 -0.69 -0.11 6.82
N ASP A 23 0.44 0.59 6.74
CA ASP A 23 0.60 1.92 7.33
C ASP A 23 -0.18 3.01 6.57
N ASP A 24 -0.40 4.14 7.25
CA ASP A 24 -1.10 5.31 6.72
C ASP A 24 -0.27 6.09 5.67
N GLU A 25 0.94 5.64 5.37
CA GLU A 25 1.77 6.14 4.25
C GLU A 25 1.12 5.88 2.89
N TRP A 26 0.28 4.85 2.79
CA TRP A 26 -0.47 4.61 1.56
C TRP A 26 -1.78 5.42 1.54
N ARG A 27 -2.06 6.06 0.40
CA ARG A 27 -3.29 6.84 0.23
C ARG A 27 -4.49 5.90 0.16
N ARG A 28 -5.34 5.93 1.18
CA ARG A 28 -6.61 5.17 1.17
C ARG A 28 -7.67 6.01 0.46
N ILE A 29 -8.05 5.59 -0.74
CA ILE A 29 -9.11 6.23 -1.52
C ILE A 29 -10.40 5.40 -1.44
N GLU A 30 -11.53 6.07 -1.51
CA GLU A 30 -12.83 5.41 -1.67
C GLU A 30 -13.25 5.52 -3.14
N VAL A 31 -13.35 4.37 -3.81
CA VAL A 31 -13.79 4.31 -5.20
C VAL A 31 -15.26 3.93 -5.23
N PRO A 32 -16.14 4.77 -5.79
CA PRO A 32 -17.56 4.45 -5.91
C PRO A 32 -17.74 3.10 -6.61
N LYS A 33 -18.57 2.22 -6.03
CA LYS A 33 -18.84 0.82 -6.47
C LYS A 33 -17.75 -0.23 -6.19
N LEU A 34 -16.51 0.17 -5.90
CA LEU A 34 -15.40 -0.74 -5.59
C LEU A 34 -15.05 -0.78 -4.10
N GLY A 35 -15.37 0.29 -3.37
CA GLY A 35 -15.08 0.41 -1.94
C GLY A 35 -13.71 1.04 -1.67
N ARG A 36 -13.19 0.81 -0.47
CA ARG A 36 -11.93 1.41 -0.01
C ARG A 36 -10.74 0.66 -0.61
N MET A 37 -9.90 1.37 -1.35
CA MET A 37 -8.70 0.83 -1.98
C MET A 37 -7.45 1.60 -1.54
N THR A 38 -6.32 0.92 -1.60
CA THR A 38 -5.01 1.49 -1.33
C THR A 38 -4.39 1.99 -2.63
N GLN A 39 -4.03 3.26 -2.67
CA GLN A 39 -3.44 3.95 -3.81
C GLN A 39 -2.06 4.48 -3.42
N CYS A 40 -1.11 4.42 -4.34
CA CYS A 40 0.19 5.05 -4.21
C CYS A 40 0.02 6.59 -4.16
N PRO A 41 0.57 7.28 -3.14
CA PRO A 41 0.46 8.73 -3.04
C PRO A 41 1.28 9.49 -4.10
N ASP A 42 2.28 8.83 -4.68
CA ASP A 42 3.27 9.45 -5.57
C ASP A 42 2.79 9.50 -7.03
N CYS A 43 2.23 8.39 -7.53
CA CYS A 43 1.76 8.26 -8.92
C CYS A 43 0.26 7.95 -9.05
N GLU A 44 -0.47 7.89 -7.92
CA GLU A 44 -1.91 7.62 -7.89
C GLU A 44 -2.31 6.24 -8.46
N SER A 45 -1.35 5.31 -8.58
CA SER A 45 -1.61 3.95 -9.04
C SER A 45 -2.03 3.05 -7.88
N THR A 46 -3.00 2.15 -8.12
CA THR A 46 -3.42 1.12 -7.15
C THR A 46 -2.65 -0.19 -7.31
N ASP A 47 -1.67 -0.24 -8.22
CA ASP A 47 -0.78 -1.39 -8.42
C ASP A 47 0.31 -1.42 -7.35
N VAL A 48 -0.05 -1.97 -6.19
CA VAL A 48 0.83 -2.14 -5.04
C VAL A 48 1.10 -3.64 -4.82
N ILE A 49 2.37 -4.02 -4.76
CA ILE A 49 2.81 -5.38 -4.49
C ILE A 49 3.36 -5.46 -3.06
N THR A 50 2.92 -6.45 -2.29
CA THR A 50 3.46 -6.76 -0.96
C THR A 50 4.45 -7.92 -1.09
N SER A 51 5.68 -7.73 -0.63
CA SER A 51 6.64 -8.84 -0.53
C SER A 51 6.43 -9.56 0.82
N ARG A 52 6.02 -10.83 0.75
CA ARG A 52 5.93 -11.76 1.89
C ARG A 52 7.27 -12.40 2.20
#